data_AF-A0A524PWF9-F1
#
_entry.id   AF-A0A524PWF9-F1
#
_cell.length_a   1.000
_cell.length_b   1.000
_cell.length_c   1.000
_cell.angle_alpha   90.00
_cell.angle_beta   90.00
_cell.angle_gamma   90.00
#
_symmetry.space_group_name_H-M   'P 1'
#
loop_
_entity.id
_entity.type
_entity.pdbx_description
1 polymer ?
#
loop_
_entity_poly.entity_id
_entity_poly.type
_entity_poly.pdbx_seq_one_letter_code
_entity_poly.pdbx_strand_id
1 'polypeptide(L)'
;MNDMKRYAIAGIARAAALGLLAMTLLAWGKGWEEIRSAAREIGSVRADFTQSKHMEILARPLLSKGKLYFQAPHSLRWEYDSPVRSVLLMHDGSVHRFVERDGRMEKDSTARLQSMRGVLQEITMWRKGSFDANPDFTPTLRP
;
A
#
# COMPACT_ATOMS: atom_id res chain seq x y z
N MET A 1 21.03 53.90 -29.22
CA MET A 1 21.63 52.55 -29.04
C MET A 1 21.48 51.98 -27.62
N ASN A 2 21.04 52.76 -26.62
CA ASN A 2 20.90 52.30 -25.23
C ASN A 2 19.52 51.66 -24.92
N ASP A 3 18.46 52.09 -25.61
CA ASP A 3 17.09 51.60 -25.36
C ASP A 3 16.86 50.19 -25.90
N MET A 4 17.47 49.84 -27.04
CA MET A 4 17.33 48.51 -27.65
C MET A 4 17.89 47.37 -26.75
N LYS A 5 18.95 47.66 -25.98
CA LYS A 5 19.48 46.72 -24.98
C LYS A 5 18.56 46.55 -23.77
N ARG A 6 17.86 47.62 -23.38
CA ARG A 6 16.89 47.60 -22.26
C ARG A 6 15.66 46.75 -22.57
N TYR A 7 15.14 46.82 -23.79
CA TYR A 7 14.04 45.96 -24.24
C TYR A 7 14.44 44.49 -24.31
N ALA A 8 15.66 44.18 -24.77
CA ALA A 8 16.17 42.81 -24.81
C ALA A 8 16.33 42.21 -23.40
N ILE A 9 16.87 42.97 -22.44
CA ILE A 9 17.04 42.52 -21.05
C ILE A 9 15.68 42.36 -20.35
N ALA A 10 14.74 43.29 -20.57
CA ALA A 10 13.38 43.21 -20.01
C ALA A 10 12.58 42.02 -20.59
N GLY A 11 12.78 41.68 -21.87
CA GLY A 11 12.18 40.52 -22.51
C GLY A 11 12.70 39.19 -21.93
N ILE A 12 14.02 39.08 -21.73
CA ILE A 12 14.65 37.91 -21.12
C ILE A 12 14.22 37.74 -19.66
N ALA A 13 14.15 38.84 -18.90
CA ALA A 13 13.69 38.81 -17.51
C ALA A 13 12.23 38.34 -17.38
N ARG A 14 11.34 38.77 -18.29
CA ARG A 14 9.93 38.30 -18.32
C ARG A 14 9.80 36.84 -18.71
N ALA A 15 10.58 36.38 -19.70
CA ALA A 15 10.59 34.97 -20.10
C ALA A 15 11.14 34.06 -18.99
N ALA A 16 12.20 34.50 -18.28
CA ALA A 16 12.74 33.79 -17.14
C ALA A 16 11.75 33.74 -15.95
N ALA A 17 11.03 34.82 -15.68
CA ALA A 17 10.00 34.87 -14.64
C ALA A 17 8.79 33.96 -14.95
N LEU A 18 8.35 33.91 -16.22
CA LEU A 18 7.31 32.99 -16.68
C LEU A 18 7.77 31.53 -16.64
N GLY A 19 9.03 31.25 -16.98
CA GLY A 19 9.64 29.92 -16.85
C GLY A 19 9.71 29.45 -15.39
N LEU A 20 10.12 30.32 -14.47
CA LEU A 20 10.14 30.00 -13.03
C LEU A 20 8.73 29.75 -12.47
N LEU A 21 7.74 30.56 -12.88
CA LEU A 21 6.35 30.40 -12.45
C LEU A 21 5.76 29.07 -12.97
N ALA A 22 6.07 28.70 -14.22
CA ALA A 22 5.69 27.41 -14.79
C ALA A 22 6.35 26.22 -14.06
N MET A 23 7.61 26.34 -13.65
CA MET A 23 8.29 25.32 -12.83
C MET A 23 7.67 25.18 -11.43
N THR A 24 7.17 26.27 -10.83
CA THR A 24 6.46 26.20 -9.54
C THR A 24 5.03 25.65 -9.67
N LEU A 25 4.38 25.81 -10.81
CA LEU A 25 3.06 25.20 -11.10
C LEU A 25 3.17 23.72 -11.47
N LEU A 26 4.34 23.26 -11.93
CA LEU A 26 4.68 21.85 -12.13
C LEU A 26 5.12 21.14 -10.83
N ALA A 27 5.33 21.87 -9.73
CA ALA A 27 5.72 21.32 -8.43
C ALA A 27 4.57 20.63 -7.68
N TRP A 28 3.44 20.37 -8.35
CA TRP A 28 2.37 19.54 -7.79
C TRP A 28 2.71 18.06 -7.99
N GLY A 29 3.67 17.58 -7.21
CA GLY A 29 4.08 16.19 -7.22
C GLY A 29 4.36 15.72 -5.81
N LYS A 30 3.29 15.47 -5.03
CA LYS A 30 3.40 14.59 -3.87
C LYS A 30 3.67 13.17 -4.38
N GLY A 31 4.91 12.92 -4.79
CA GLY A 31 5.32 11.75 -5.55
C GLY A 31 5.53 10.50 -4.69
N TRP A 32 5.93 9.40 -5.33
CA TRP A 32 6.25 8.14 -4.65
C TRP A 32 7.27 8.28 -3.52
N GLU A 33 8.20 9.25 -3.61
CA GLU A 33 9.19 9.51 -2.57
C GLU A 33 8.57 10.02 -1.27
N GLU A 34 7.60 10.92 -1.34
CA GLU A 34 6.89 11.40 -0.15
C GLU A 34 6.08 10.28 0.48
N ILE A 35 5.40 9.47 -0.33
CA ILE A 35 4.67 8.29 0.13
C ILE A 35 5.61 7.31 0.84
N ARG A 36 6.79 7.04 0.26
CA ARG A 36 7.83 6.21 0.89
C ARG A 36 8.38 6.83 2.17
N SER A 37 8.55 8.15 2.21
CA SER A 37 9.02 8.85 3.41
C SER A 37 8.02 8.72 4.55
N ALA A 38 6.75 9.09 4.30
CA ALA A 38 5.68 8.99 5.28
C ALA A 38 5.44 7.53 5.72
N ALA A 39 5.49 6.57 4.80
CA ALA A 39 5.33 5.16 5.12
C ALA A 39 6.42 4.61 6.03
N ARG A 40 7.67 5.12 5.93
CA ARG A 40 8.79 4.70 6.80
C ARG A 40 8.61 5.11 8.26
N GLU A 41 7.86 6.17 8.53
CA GLU A 41 7.57 6.61 9.90
C GLU A 41 6.57 5.69 10.62
N ILE A 42 5.83 4.86 9.86
CA ILE A 42 4.82 3.94 10.41
C ILE A 42 5.48 2.66 10.92
N GLY A 43 5.75 2.63 12.23
CA GLY A 43 6.28 1.44 12.91
C GLY A 43 5.28 0.29 13.09
N SER A 44 3.99 0.62 13.24
CA SER A 44 2.93 -0.38 13.44
C SER A 44 1.58 0.10 12.93
N VAL A 45 0.74 -0.85 12.50
CA VAL A 45 -0.66 -0.59 12.12
C VAL A 45 -1.56 -1.57 12.86
N ARG A 46 -2.68 -1.07 13.37
CA ARG A 46 -3.80 -1.88 13.85
C ARG A 46 -5.06 -1.40 13.15
N ALA A 47 -5.84 -2.34 12.62
CA ALA A 47 -7.12 -2.03 12.01
C ALA A 47 -8.11 -3.18 12.25
N ASP A 48 -9.37 -2.83 12.47
CA ASP A 48 -10.47 -3.78 12.36
C ASP A 48 -10.98 -3.75 10.90
N PHE A 49 -11.40 -4.89 10.36
CA PHE A 49 -11.90 -4.98 8.99
C PHE A 49 -13.21 -5.74 8.89
N THR A 50 -13.99 -5.42 7.85
CA THR A 50 -15.11 -6.24 7.37
C THR A 50 -14.88 -6.54 5.90
N GLN A 51 -14.79 -7.82 5.55
CA GLN A 51 -14.64 -8.32 4.18
C GLN A 51 -15.99 -8.81 3.67
N SER A 52 -16.43 -8.31 2.51
CA SER A 52 -17.63 -8.77 1.83
C SER A 52 -17.26 -9.51 0.55
N LYS A 53 -17.50 -10.83 0.50
CA LYS A 53 -17.19 -11.68 -0.64
C LYS A 53 -18.45 -11.99 -1.43
N HIS A 54 -18.47 -11.59 -2.70
CA HIS A 54 -19.56 -11.83 -3.64
C HIS A 54 -19.21 -13.00 -4.57
N MET A 55 -20.13 -13.95 -4.72
CA MET A 55 -19.97 -15.12 -5.60
C MET A 55 -21.34 -15.50 -6.16
N GLU A 56 -21.40 -15.92 -7.43
CA GLU A 56 -22.67 -16.28 -8.09
C GLU A 56 -23.45 -17.38 -7.37
N ILE A 57 -22.75 -18.32 -6.73
CA ILE A 57 -23.35 -19.42 -5.96
C ILE A 57 -24.01 -18.98 -4.64
N LEU A 58 -23.67 -17.79 -4.13
CA LEU A 58 -24.15 -17.32 -2.83
C LEU A 58 -25.31 -16.34 -3.02
N ALA A 59 -26.47 -16.64 -2.44
CA ALA A 59 -27.64 -15.75 -2.46
C ALA A 59 -27.39 -14.39 -1.77
N ARG A 60 -26.41 -14.32 -0.87
CA ARG A 60 -25.97 -13.09 -0.18
C ARG A 60 -24.46 -13.09 -0.03
N PRO A 61 -23.81 -11.91 0.05
CA PRO A 61 -22.37 -11.84 0.23
C PRO A 61 -21.94 -12.49 1.55
N LEU A 62 -20.81 -13.21 1.51
CA LEU A 62 -20.19 -13.72 2.73
C LEU A 62 -19.47 -12.57 3.43
N LEU A 63 -19.99 -12.17 4.59
CA LEU A 63 -19.39 -11.15 5.44
C LEU A 63 -18.46 -11.82 6.45
N SER A 64 -17.18 -11.43 6.43
CA SER A 64 -16.18 -11.84 7.40
C SER A 64 -15.68 -10.62 8.16
N LYS A 65 -15.47 -10.75 9.47
CA LYS A 65 -14.92 -9.67 10.30
C LYS A 65 -13.62 -10.10 10.92
N GLY A 66 -12.76 -9.15 11.23
CA GLY A 66 -11.47 -9.48 11.80
C GLY A 66 -10.59 -8.27 12.09
N LYS A 67 -9.32 -8.56 12.35
CA LYS A 67 -8.31 -7.58 12.73
C LYS A 67 -7.01 -7.81 11.96
N LEU A 68 -6.39 -6.71 11.58
CA LEU A 68 -5.06 -6.66 11.02
C LEU A 68 -4.14 -5.99 12.04
N TYR A 69 -3.05 -6.67 12.35
CA TYR A 69 -1.91 -6.10 13.05
C TYR A 69 -0.70 -6.22 12.19
N PHE A 70 0.05 -5.15 12.13
CA PHE A 70 1.29 -5.07 11.41
C PHE A 70 2.32 -4.40 12.31
N GLN A 71 3.54 -4.93 12.33
CA GLN A 71 4.67 -4.32 13.02
C GLN A 71 5.95 -4.44 12.18
N ALA A 72 6.62 -3.31 11.98
CA ALA A 72 7.87 -3.25 11.26
C ALA A 72 8.97 -3.99 12.04
N PRO A 73 9.91 -4.65 11.36
CA PRO A 73 10.07 -4.67 9.90
C PRO A 73 9.21 -5.72 9.16
N HIS A 74 8.87 -6.86 9.79
CA HIS A 74 8.39 -8.07 9.09
C HIS A 74 7.32 -8.89 9.83
N SER A 75 6.62 -8.31 10.80
CA SER A 75 5.59 -9.01 11.57
C SER A 75 4.19 -8.62 11.09
N LEU A 76 3.36 -9.62 10.80
CA LEU A 76 1.95 -9.43 10.46
C LEU A 76 1.09 -10.49 11.14
N ARG A 77 -0.02 -10.07 11.71
CA ARG A 77 -1.10 -10.93 12.18
C ARG A 77 -2.38 -10.53 11.47
N TRP A 78 -2.97 -11.47 10.74
CA TRP A 78 -4.28 -11.32 10.13
C TRP A 78 -5.24 -12.29 10.79
N GLU A 79 -6.23 -11.76 11.48
CA GLU A 79 -7.17 -12.53 12.30
C GLU A 79 -8.58 -12.36 11.75
N TYR A 80 -9.28 -13.47 11.57
CA TYR A 80 -10.71 -13.52 11.29
C TYR A 80 -11.43 -13.93 12.57
N ASP A 81 -12.36 -13.09 13.01
CA ASP A 81 -13.18 -13.31 14.20
C ASP A 81 -14.49 -14.03 13.85
N SER A 82 -15.00 -13.84 12.62
CA SER A 82 -16.24 -14.47 12.14
C SER A 82 -16.30 -14.60 10.61
N PRO A 83 -17.06 -15.57 10.06
CA PRO A 83 -17.83 -16.60 10.76
C PRO A 83 -16.99 -17.81 11.20
N VAL A 84 -15.83 -18.03 10.59
CA VAL A 84 -14.88 -19.08 10.95
C VAL A 84 -13.64 -18.42 11.53
N ARG A 85 -13.29 -18.76 12.77
CA ARG A 85 -12.10 -18.18 13.40
C ARG A 85 -10.84 -18.70 12.72
N SER A 86 -9.95 -17.77 12.38
CA SER A 86 -8.66 -18.12 11.80
C SER A 86 -7.65 -17.04 12.12
N VAL A 87 -6.41 -17.45 12.39
CA VAL A 87 -5.30 -16.52 12.54
C VAL A 87 -4.19 -16.92 11.58
N LEU A 88 -3.72 -15.94 10.82
CA LEU A 88 -2.51 -16.03 10.04
C LEU A 88 -1.44 -15.17 10.72
N LEU A 89 -0.28 -15.76 10.90
CA LEU A 89 0.91 -15.14 11.48
C LEU A 89 2.03 -15.20 10.45
N MET A 90 2.63 -14.04 10.20
CA MET A 90 3.86 -13.92 9.44
C MET A 90 4.92 -13.24 10.31
N HIS A 91 6.12 -13.82 10.34
CA HIS A 91 7.29 -13.22 10.96
C HIS A 91 8.53 -13.66 10.18
N ASP A 92 9.33 -12.70 9.73
CA ASP A 92 10.58 -12.95 8.98
C ASP A 92 10.42 -13.99 7.84
N GLY A 93 9.35 -13.84 7.05
CA GLY A 93 9.04 -14.71 5.91
C GLY A 93 8.46 -16.09 6.26
N SER A 94 8.47 -16.47 7.55
CA SER A 94 7.76 -17.65 8.05
C SER A 94 6.29 -17.34 8.18
N VAL A 95 5.44 -18.19 7.58
CA VAL A 95 3.98 -18.01 7.61
C VAL A 95 3.32 -19.24 8.22
N HIS A 96 2.47 -18.99 9.21
CA HIS A 96 1.68 -19.98 9.91
C HIS A 96 0.22 -19.57 9.86
N ARG A 97 -0.68 -20.52 9.63
CA ARG A 97 -2.11 -20.28 9.75
C ARG A 97 -2.72 -21.31 10.64
N PHE A 98 -3.65 -20.86 11.47
CA PHE A 98 -4.50 -21.70 12.28
C PHE A 98 -5.95 -21.41 11.91
N VAL A 99 -6.75 -22.46 11.83
CA VAL A 99 -8.18 -22.37 11.52
C VAL A 99 -8.92 -23.15 12.59
N GLU A 100 -10.04 -22.61 13.04
CA GLU A 100 -10.91 -23.32 13.96
C GLU A 100 -11.58 -24.51 13.28
N ARG A 101 -11.44 -25.68 13.91
CA ARG A 101 -12.12 -26.92 13.58
C ARG A 101 -12.57 -27.55 14.89
N ASP A 102 -13.86 -27.89 15.00
CA ASP A 102 -14.45 -28.51 16.18
C ASP A 102 -14.11 -27.81 17.51
N GLY A 103 -14.12 -26.47 17.49
CA GLY A 103 -13.83 -25.62 18.65
C GLY A 103 -12.35 -25.50 19.02
N ARG A 104 -11.43 -26.08 18.23
CA ARG A 104 -9.98 -26.04 18.45
C ARG A 104 -9.28 -25.34 17.29
N MET A 105 -8.23 -24.59 17.61
CA MET A 105 -7.37 -23.98 16.59
C MET A 105 -6.38 -25.02 16.09
N GLU A 106 -6.50 -25.40 14.83
CA GLU A 106 -5.61 -26.38 14.18
C GLU A 106 -4.74 -25.71 13.14
N LYS A 107 -3.48 -26.14 13.03
CA LYS A 107 -2.55 -25.62 12.03
C LYS A 107 -3.01 -26.05 10.64
N ASP A 108 -3.36 -25.07 9.81
CA ASP A 108 -3.62 -25.29 8.39
C ASP A 108 -2.28 -25.58 7.71
N SER A 109 -2.23 -26.63 6.88
CA SER A 109 -1.04 -27.04 6.11
C SER A 109 -1.34 -27.13 4.62
N THR A 110 -2.49 -26.60 4.17
CA THR A 110 -2.97 -26.72 2.80
C THR A 110 -2.17 -25.86 1.80
N ALA A 111 -2.16 -26.27 0.53
CA ALA A 111 -1.48 -25.56 -0.57
C ALA A 111 -1.89 -24.08 -0.71
N ARG A 112 -3.11 -23.73 -0.26
CA ARG A 112 -3.64 -22.36 -0.18
C ARG A 112 -2.75 -21.42 0.63
N LEU A 113 -1.95 -21.94 1.55
CA LEU A 113 -1.01 -21.14 2.33
C LEU A 113 0.12 -20.58 1.48
N GLN A 114 0.63 -21.34 0.51
CA GLN A 114 1.76 -20.90 -0.32
C GLN A 114 1.37 -19.70 -1.19
N SER A 115 0.18 -19.72 -1.80
CA SER A 115 -0.35 -18.56 -2.54
C SER A 115 -0.54 -17.33 -1.66
N MET A 116 -0.91 -17.53 -0.40
CA MET A 116 -1.11 -16.43 0.55
C MET A 116 0.20 -15.80 1.01
N ARG A 117 1.32 -16.54 1.00
CA ARG A 117 2.66 -15.98 1.32
C ARG A 117 3.05 -14.87 0.36
N GLY A 118 2.84 -15.05 -0.95
CA GLY A 118 3.13 -14.03 -1.95
C GLY A 118 2.31 -12.76 -1.73
N VAL A 119 1.00 -12.89 -1.56
CA VAL A 119 0.11 -11.74 -1.32
C VAL A 119 0.50 -10.96 -0.05
N LEU A 120 0.92 -11.66 1.01
CA LEU A 120 1.32 -11.00 2.26
C LEU A 120 2.66 -10.29 2.16
N GLN A 121 3.59 -10.82 1.37
CA GLN A 121 4.83 -10.13 1.06
C GLN A 121 4.55 -8.82 0.32
N GLU A 122 3.62 -8.82 -0.64
CA GLU A 122 3.18 -7.60 -1.33
C GLU A 122 2.60 -6.56 -0.40
N ILE A 123 1.63 -6.93 0.44
CA ILE A 123 1.02 -6.03 1.43
C ILE A 123 2.10 -5.42 2.33
N THR A 124 3.10 -6.22 2.71
CA THR A 124 4.22 -5.80 3.54
C THR A 124 5.12 -4.79 2.83
N MET A 125 5.34 -4.95 1.51
CA MET A 125 6.12 -4.05 0.65
C MET A 125 5.38 -2.73 0.38
N TRP A 126 4.10 -2.78 0.03
CA TRP A 126 3.26 -1.60 -0.19
C TRP A 126 3.18 -0.70 1.03
N ARG A 127 3.11 -1.30 2.23
CA ARG A 127 3.11 -0.54 3.47
C ARG A 127 4.48 0.11 3.80
N LYS A 128 5.57 -0.25 3.13
CA LYS A 128 6.83 0.52 3.15
C LYS A 128 6.89 1.59 2.04
N GLY A 129 5.79 1.80 1.31
CA GLY A 129 5.73 2.66 0.13
C GLY A 129 6.38 2.05 -1.12
N SER A 130 6.74 0.77 -1.09
CA SER A 130 7.44 0.08 -2.17
C SER A 130 6.43 -0.55 -3.15
N PHE A 131 5.63 0.29 -3.81
CA PHE A 131 4.57 -0.13 -4.73
C PHE A 131 5.08 -0.63 -6.09
N ASP A 132 6.31 -0.27 -6.43
CA ASP A 132 7.02 -0.51 -7.69
C ASP A 132 8.00 -1.70 -7.63
N ALA A 133 8.07 -2.42 -6.50
CA ALA A 133 9.02 -3.50 -6.31
C ALA A 133 8.60 -4.84 -6.93
N ASN A 134 7.30 -5.04 -7.20
CA ASN A 134 6.82 -6.26 -7.85
C ASN A 134 6.58 -5.99 -9.35
N PRO A 135 7.30 -6.69 -10.26
CA PRO A 135 7.15 -6.52 -11.71
C PRO A 135 5.78 -6.92 -12.26
N ASP A 136 4.99 -7.70 -11.52
CA ASP A 136 3.62 -8.10 -11.89
C ASP A 136 2.61 -6.95 -11.76
N PHE A 137 3.00 -5.82 -11.14
CA PHE A 137 2.15 -4.65 -10.94
C PHE A 137 2.76 -3.40 -11.60
N THR A 138 1.92 -2.61 -12.24
CA THR A 138 2.29 -1.29 -12.78
C THR A 138 1.57 -0.19 -12.00
N PRO A 139 2.19 0.34 -10.92
CA PRO A 139 1.54 1.35 -10.10
C PRO A 139 1.49 2.70 -10.84
N THR A 140 0.36 3.40 -10.77
CA THR A 140 0.20 4.74 -11.34
C THR A 140 -0.31 5.72 -10.29
N LEU A 141 0.31 6.89 -10.18
CA LEU A 141 -0.22 8.01 -9.41
C LEU A 141 -1.07 8.87 -10.36
N ARG A 142 -2.35 9.00 -10.04
CA ARG A 142 -3.23 9.93 -10.74
C ARG A 142 -3.40 11.19 -9.87
N PRO A 143 -3.38 12.38 -10.47
CA PRO A 143 -3.65 13.63 -9.77
C PRO A 143 -5.10 13.70 -9.26
#